data_AF-A0A9P0LQV2-F1
#
_entry.id   AF-A0A9P0LQV2-F1
#
_cell.length_a   1.000
_cell.length_b   1.000
_cell.length_c   1.000
_cell.angle_alpha   90.00
_cell.angle_beta   90.00
_cell.angle_gamma   90.00
#
_symmetry.space_group_name_H-M   'P 1'
#
loop_
_entity.id
_entity.type
_entity.pdbx_description
1 polymer ?
#
loop_
_entity_poly.entity_id
_entity_poly.type
_entity_poly.pdbx_seq_one_letter_code
_entity_poly.pdbx_strand_id
1 'polypeptide(L)'
;MPPTTTGKFHSRTKPFKQGGHHSIEQCPQKVNGQYIHNRPQKATEGKPVVKLYDQSGQRELIIPNRSPIDRPVVVPDREFDRLKKQSTVITLQDKIAMLEAAEREKSKLQMESVKRKEALHKAQKIQKAAPGSKLDTAETQAADKNLYLLNRSKELLIEQDDRVKNANRVILATKCRAIRRAQIEEKELIARQLREEEMRLDMMMEQRRQKLMSIEEKKREEEEKKKKQYVSEVTRQIKENEIGRLLEAEKIEEESKMLNRALIALQKEEEEKQKRRYEAQQKIRKEFAKADAEVQHYKKLREEENKIAAMRIEKFMREKQEREEAREKEQEAIKVQKEKEIAAMRAAQEKAMDSQAMMDELNAMRWQEEKEREWREQEKAKARKRQQALDDLRVARRQQIEDIRKAQAVALARDEEDFKKVATVQKELHEKDKEKQRKKKAQIENHRKELLKQINEKERERIYYQQEKFEDGTAQRLEIEIRDRNVEEYLKNKVKGLKDMNIPEKYVADIERQLKLKK
;
A
#
# COMPACT_ATOMS: atom_id res chain seq x y z
N MET A 1 -12.05 7.26 -33.78
CA MET A 1 -13.20 7.15 -34.69
C MET A 1 -13.24 8.39 -35.57
N PRO A 2 -13.48 8.28 -36.89
CA PRO A 2 -13.42 9.41 -37.81
C PRO A 2 -14.65 10.33 -37.70
N PRO A 3 -14.53 11.63 -38.04
CA PRO A 3 -15.68 12.53 -38.09
C PRO A 3 -16.57 12.22 -39.29
N THR A 4 -17.87 12.06 -39.05
CA THR A 4 -18.89 11.81 -40.08
C THR A 4 -19.07 13.02 -41.00
N THR A 5 -18.94 12.80 -42.30
CA THR A 5 -19.11 13.81 -43.35
C THR A 5 -20.58 14.21 -43.52
N THR A 6 -20.85 15.52 -43.62
CA THR A 6 -22.18 16.05 -43.92
C THR A 6 -22.46 16.00 -45.43
N GLY A 7 -23.46 15.22 -45.83
CA GLY A 7 -23.81 15.01 -47.24
C GLY A 7 -24.37 16.27 -47.91
N LYS A 8 -23.73 16.73 -48.99
CA LYS A 8 -24.27 17.77 -49.87
C LYS A 8 -25.37 17.18 -50.76
N PHE A 9 -26.64 17.50 -50.48
CA PHE A 9 -27.74 17.22 -51.40
C PHE A 9 -27.61 18.11 -52.66
N HIS A 10 -27.38 17.49 -53.82
CA HIS A 10 -27.54 18.15 -55.11
C HIS A 10 -28.99 18.02 -55.58
N SER A 11 -29.76 19.10 -55.48
CA SER A 11 -31.06 19.21 -56.12
C SER A 11 -30.87 19.30 -57.65
N ARG A 12 -31.22 18.23 -58.37
CA ARG A 12 -31.33 18.27 -59.84
C ARG A 12 -32.50 19.18 -60.21
N THR A 13 -32.21 20.42 -60.60
CA THR A 13 -33.18 21.29 -61.28
C THR A 13 -33.58 20.64 -62.61
N LYS A 14 -34.85 20.25 -62.73
CA LYS A 14 -35.41 19.82 -64.02
C LYS A 14 -35.33 21.02 -64.99
N PRO A 15 -34.89 20.83 -66.24
CA PRO A 15 -34.93 21.92 -67.22
C PRO A 15 -36.38 22.33 -67.47
N PHE A 16 -36.67 23.60 -67.21
CA PHE A 16 -37.97 24.20 -67.50
C PHE A 16 -38.12 24.34 -69.02
N LYS A 17 -38.83 23.41 -69.65
CA LYS A 17 -39.25 23.57 -71.06
C LYS A 17 -40.23 24.75 -71.14
N GLN A 18 -39.84 25.82 -71.81
CA GLN A 18 -40.76 26.88 -72.21
C GLN A 18 -41.77 26.31 -73.20
N GLY A 19 -42.97 25.96 -72.73
CA GLY A 19 -44.10 25.62 -73.59
C GLY A 19 -44.63 26.88 -74.26
N GLY A 20 -44.72 26.89 -75.60
CA GLY A 20 -45.21 28.05 -76.36
C GLY A 20 -44.53 28.33 -77.70
N HIS A 21 -43.63 27.45 -78.17
CA HIS A 21 -43.00 27.59 -79.50
C HIS A 21 -43.42 26.41 -80.38
N HIS A 22 -44.27 26.71 -81.36
CA HIS A 22 -44.74 25.79 -82.39
C HIS A 22 -44.77 26.54 -83.73
N SER A 23 -44.56 25.85 -84.86
CA SER A 23 -44.56 26.47 -86.19
C SER A 23 -45.99 26.81 -86.66
N ILE A 24 -46.11 27.63 -87.71
CA ILE A 24 -47.42 27.99 -88.32
C ILE A 24 -48.20 26.75 -88.77
N GLU A 25 -47.50 25.67 -89.14
CA GLU A 25 -48.06 24.38 -89.52
C GLU A 25 -48.67 23.60 -88.33
N GLN A 26 -48.25 23.90 -87.10
CA GLN A 26 -48.62 23.17 -85.89
C GLN A 26 -49.82 23.78 -85.14
N CYS A 27 -50.25 25.00 -85.48
CA CYS A 27 -51.52 25.56 -84.99
C CYS A 27 -52.12 26.59 -85.96
N PRO A 28 -53.18 26.23 -86.72
CA PRO A 28 -53.76 27.12 -87.73
C PRO A 28 -54.77 28.15 -87.17
N GLN A 29 -54.89 28.33 -85.85
CA GLN A 29 -55.88 29.25 -85.26
C GLN A 29 -55.58 30.73 -85.59
N LYS A 30 -56.58 31.37 -86.22
CA LYS A 30 -56.59 32.80 -86.56
C LYS A 30 -57.67 33.54 -85.79
N VAL A 31 -57.38 34.76 -85.36
CA VAL A 31 -58.36 35.77 -84.91
C VAL A 31 -58.13 37.03 -85.74
N ASN A 32 -59.20 37.63 -86.25
CA ASN A 32 -59.16 38.80 -87.15
C ASN A 32 -58.17 38.61 -88.33
N GLY A 33 -58.18 37.41 -88.93
CA GLY A 33 -57.36 37.06 -90.09
C GLY A 33 -55.89 36.73 -89.81
N GLN A 34 -55.38 36.93 -88.59
CA GLN A 34 -53.97 36.72 -88.22
C GLN A 34 -53.80 35.58 -87.20
N TYR A 35 -52.70 34.83 -87.32
CA TYR A 35 -52.38 33.71 -86.42
C TYR A 35 -51.99 34.18 -85.02
N ILE A 36 -52.62 33.60 -83.99
CA ILE A 36 -52.48 34.05 -82.58
C ILE A 36 -51.06 33.77 -82.03
N HIS A 37 -50.42 32.72 -82.51
CA HIS A 37 -49.12 32.24 -82.01
C HIS A 37 -47.93 32.56 -82.92
N ASN A 38 -48.16 33.29 -84.02
CA ASN A 38 -47.07 33.67 -84.92
C ASN A 38 -46.21 34.77 -84.30
N ARG A 39 -44.98 34.43 -83.92
CA ARG A 39 -43.97 35.40 -83.47
C ARG A 39 -43.21 35.90 -84.72
N PRO A 40 -43.26 37.20 -85.07
CA PRO A 40 -42.51 37.73 -86.21
C PRO A 40 -41.01 37.44 -86.03
N GLN A 41 -40.31 37.10 -87.12
CA GLN A 41 -38.89 36.76 -87.08
C GLN A 41 -38.03 37.98 -86.75
N LYS A 42 -38.51 39.19 -87.06
CA LYS A 42 -37.87 40.45 -86.67
C LYS A 42 -38.88 41.35 -85.95
N ALA A 43 -38.42 42.03 -84.89
CA ALA A 43 -39.28 42.90 -84.07
C ALA A 43 -39.94 44.07 -84.85
N THR A 44 -39.40 44.39 -86.03
CA THR A 44 -39.81 45.43 -86.98
C THR A 44 -40.90 44.97 -87.98
N GLU A 45 -41.14 43.66 -88.15
CA GLU A 45 -42.15 43.17 -89.10
C GLU A 45 -43.56 43.65 -88.76
N GLY A 46 -44.25 44.22 -89.75
CA GLY A 46 -45.64 44.69 -89.62
C GLY A 46 -45.82 45.98 -88.81
N LYS A 47 -44.74 46.72 -88.49
CA LYS A 47 -44.81 48.01 -87.77
C LYS A 47 -44.18 49.13 -88.60
N PRO A 48 -44.68 50.38 -88.50
CA PRO A 48 -44.03 51.52 -89.13
C PRO A 48 -42.65 51.76 -88.51
N VAL A 49 -41.62 51.77 -89.36
CA VAL A 49 -40.21 51.98 -89.01
C VAL A 49 -39.66 53.19 -89.77
N VAL A 50 -38.86 54.01 -89.09
CA VAL A 50 -38.09 55.10 -89.69
C VAL A 50 -36.64 54.65 -89.80
N LYS A 51 -36.04 54.85 -90.98
CA LYS A 51 -34.63 54.58 -91.26
C LYS A 51 -33.84 55.86 -91.04
N LEU A 52 -32.85 55.80 -90.15
CA LEU A 52 -31.90 56.89 -89.90
C LEU A 52 -30.49 56.44 -90.30
N TYR A 53 -29.71 57.39 -90.81
CA TYR A 53 -28.34 57.17 -91.27
C TYR A 53 -27.37 57.96 -90.38
N ASP A 54 -26.62 57.23 -89.54
CA ASP A 54 -25.56 57.77 -88.70
C ASP A 54 -24.19 57.21 -89.14
N GLN A 55 -23.10 57.81 -88.63
CA GLN A 55 -21.71 57.41 -88.91
C GLN A 55 -21.34 55.95 -88.54
N SER A 56 -22.23 55.23 -87.85
CA SER A 56 -22.06 53.80 -87.49
C SER A 56 -23.01 52.86 -88.25
N GLY A 57 -23.58 53.32 -89.37
CA GLY A 57 -24.44 52.54 -90.26
C GLY A 57 -25.94 52.80 -90.09
N GLN A 58 -26.73 52.25 -91.01
CA GLN A 58 -28.19 52.44 -91.06
C GLN A 58 -28.90 51.76 -89.89
N ARG A 59 -29.77 52.49 -89.18
CA ARG A 59 -30.60 51.96 -88.08
C ARG A 59 -32.09 52.10 -88.39
N GLU A 60 -32.88 51.10 -88.00
CA GLU A 60 -34.34 51.11 -88.14
C GLU A 60 -34.99 51.25 -86.75
N LEU A 61 -35.70 52.36 -86.52
CA LEU A 61 -36.42 52.62 -85.26
C LEU A 61 -37.92 52.40 -85.44
N ILE A 62 -38.53 51.59 -84.57
CA ILE A 62 -39.96 51.29 -84.57
C ILE A 62 -40.72 52.44 -83.91
N ILE A 63 -41.70 53.01 -84.60
CA ILE A 63 -42.59 54.03 -84.01
C ILE A 63 -43.57 53.35 -83.03
N PRO A 64 -43.66 53.79 -81.77
CA PRO A 64 -44.66 53.26 -80.83
C PRO A 64 -46.08 53.63 -81.26
N ASN A 65 -46.91 52.62 -81.56
CA ASN A 65 -48.33 52.84 -81.83
C ASN A 65 -49.09 53.04 -80.51
N ARG A 66 -49.82 54.16 -80.38
CA ARG A 66 -50.66 54.48 -79.22
C ARG A 66 -52.09 53.90 -79.30
N SER A 67 -52.43 53.23 -80.40
CA SER A 67 -53.72 52.53 -80.55
C SER A 67 -53.83 51.41 -79.50
N PRO A 68 -55.03 51.15 -78.93
CA PRO A 68 -55.24 50.01 -78.04
C PRO A 68 -54.77 48.69 -78.67
N ILE A 69 -54.16 47.83 -77.87
CA ILE A 69 -53.74 46.50 -78.33
C ILE A 69 -54.98 45.62 -78.41
N ASP A 70 -55.60 45.59 -79.59
CA ASP A 70 -56.80 44.80 -79.92
C ASP A 70 -56.51 43.29 -80.05
N ARG A 71 -55.57 42.78 -79.25
CA ARG A 71 -55.09 41.39 -79.26
C ARG A 71 -55.12 40.83 -77.84
N PRO A 72 -55.98 39.84 -77.53
CA PRO A 72 -55.95 39.18 -76.24
C PRO A 72 -54.65 38.38 -76.08
N VAL A 73 -53.98 38.55 -74.93
CA VAL A 73 -52.78 37.79 -74.56
C VAL A 73 -53.16 36.75 -73.52
N VAL A 74 -52.91 35.48 -73.83
CA VAL A 74 -53.16 34.36 -72.90
C VAL A 74 -52.01 34.28 -71.89
N VAL A 75 -52.29 34.55 -70.62
CA VAL A 75 -51.34 34.51 -69.51
C VAL A 75 -51.63 33.29 -68.62
N PRO A 76 -50.64 32.48 -68.21
CA PRO A 76 -50.88 31.34 -67.31
C PRO A 76 -51.34 31.77 -65.92
N ASP A 77 -52.23 31.01 -65.27
CA ASP A 77 -52.79 31.33 -63.95
C ASP A 77 -51.72 31.62 -62.87
N ARG A 78 -50.60 30.89 -62.90
CA ARG A 78 -49.45 31.13 -61.98
C ARG A 78 -48.83 32.51 -62.16
N GLU A 79 -48.81 33.01 -63.39
CA GLU A 79 -48.26 34.32 -63.72
C GLU A 79 -49.30 35.42 -63.44
N PHE A 80 -50.58 35.14 -63.66
CA PHE A 80 -51.69 35.98 -63.19
C PHE A 80 -51.68 36.13 -61.66
N ASP A 81 -51.57 35.04 -60.89
CA ASP A 81 -51.46 35.08 -59.43
C ASP A 81 -50.20 35.78 -58.94
N ARG A 82 -49.06 35.63 -59.65
CA ARG A 82 -47.83 36.38 -59.36
C ARG A 82 -48.07 37.88 -59.54
N LEU A 83 -48.64 38.28 -60.68
CA LEU A 83 -48.97 39.68 -60.97
C LEU A 83 -50.00 40.22 -59.98
N LYS A 84 -51.01 39.45 -59.60
CA LYS A 84 -52.01 39.79 -58.59
C LYS A 84 -51.37 40.08 -57.23
N LYS A 85 -50.49 39.18 -56.75
CA LYS A 85 -49.71 39.37 -55.51
C LYS A 85 -48.68 40.51 -55.57
N GLN A 86 -48.20 40.86 -56.77
CA GLN A 86 -47.32 42.01 -56.98
C GLN A 86 -48.10 43.33 -57.11
N SER A 87 -49.36 43.28 -57.54
CA SER A 87 -50.25 44.44 -57.67
C SER A 87 -50.90 44.87 -56.35
N THR A 88 -51.03 43.96 -55.38
CA THR A 88 -51.51 44.29 -54.04
C THR A 88 -50.47 45.12 -53.29
N VAL A 89 -50.74 46.41 -53.13
CA VAL A 89 -49.92 47.34 -52.34
C VAL A 89 -50.06 47.00 -50.86
N ILE A 90 -49.07 46.30 -50.31
CA ILE A 90 -49.01 45.93 -48.89
C ILE A 90 -48.87 47.21 -48.06
N THR A 91 -49.87 47.51 -47.22
CA THR A 91 -49.81 48.68 -46.33
C THR A 91 -48.86 48.44 -45.16
N LEU A 92 -48.50 49.51 -44.46
CA LEU A 92 -47.65 49.42 -43.27
C LEU A 92 -48.31 48.58 -42.16
N GLN A 93 -49.65 48.63 -42.05
CA GLN A 93 -50.44 47.82 -41.13
C GLN A 93 -50.43 46.33 -41.52
N ASP A 94 -50.63 45.99 -42.80
CA ASP A 94 -50.57 44.60 -43.28
C ASP A 94 -49.19 43.98 -43.00
N LYS A 95 -48.12 44.76 -43.20
CA LYS A 95 -46.75 44.32 -42.95
C LYS A 95 -46.49 44.03 -41.46
N ILE A 96 -47.06 44.85 -40.57
CA ILE A 96 -47.02 44.60 -39.12
C ILE A 96 -47.84 43.34 -38.77
N ALA A 97 -49.06 43.19 -39.30
CA ALA A 97 -49.89 42.02 -39.07
C ALA A 97 -49.24 40.71 -39.56
N MET A 98 -48.54 40.73 -40.70
CA MET A 98 -47.76 39.57 -41.19
C MET A 98 -46.56 39.24 -40.28
N LEU A 99 -45.88 40.26 -39.74
CA LEU A 99 -44.78 40.06 -38.78
C LEU A 99 -45.30 39.49 -37.45
N GLU A 100 -46.38 40.03 -36.90
CA GLU A 100 -47.04 39.50 -35.70
C GLU A 100 -47.53 38.06 -35.90
N ALA A 101 -48.14 37.74 -37.05
CA ALA A 101 -48.57 36.38 -37.35
C ALA A 101 -47.37 35.41 -37.41
N ALA A 102 -46.27 35.80 -38.06
CA ALA A 102 -45.05 35.00 -38.12
C ALA A 102 -44.41 34.83 -36.73
N GLU A 103 -44.44 35.86 -35.88
CA GLU A 103 -43.93 35.80 -34.51
C GLU A 103 -44.81 34.93 -33.60
N ARG A 104 -46.14 34.98 -33.73
CA ARG A 104 -47.08 34.08 -33.04
C ARG A 104 -46.84 32.62 -33.43
N GLU A 105 -46.68 32.30 -34.70
CA GLU A 105 -46.35 30.93 -35.15
C GLU A 105 -44.98 30.47 -34.66
N LYS A 106 -43.96 31.34 -34.71
CA LYS A 106 -42.64 31.05 -34.15
C LYS A 106 -42.70 30.77 -32.64
N SER A 107 -43.51 31.55 -31.91
CA SER A 107 -43.72 31.39 -30.47
C SER A 107 -44.45 30.08 -30.12
N LYS A 108 -45.48 29.69 -30.90
CA LYS A 108 -46.13 28.36 -30.78
C LYS A 108 -45.13 27.22 -30.95
N LEU A 109 -44.34 27.24 -32.04
CA LEU A 109 -43.32 26.22 -32.32
C LEU A 109 -42.23 26.17 -31.23
N GLN A 110 -41.86 27.31 -30.66
CA GLN A 110 -40.95 27.37 -29.51
C GLN A 110 -41.59 26.76 -28.26
N MET A 111 -42.85 27.07 -27.94
CA MET A 111 -43.57 26.46 -26.81
C MET A 111 -43.73 24.95 -26.96
N GLU A 112 -44.04 24.44 -28.16
CA GLU A 112 -44.10 23.00 -28.43
C GLU A 112 -42.72 22.33 -28.27
N SER A 113 -41.66 22.97 -28.75
CA SER A 113 -40.27 22.51 -28.57
C SER A 113 -39.87 22.48 -27.10
N VAL A 114 -40.22 23.51 -26.31
CA VAL A 114 -39.97 23.55 -24.86
C VAL A 114 -40.78 22.45 -24.14
N LYS A 115 -42.09 22.33 -24.40
CA LYS A 115 -42.93 21.25 -23.84
C LYS A 115 -42.39 19.86 -24.16
N ARG A 116 -41.90 19.63 -25.40
CA ARG A 116 -41.26 18.37 -25.80
C ARG A 116 -39.94 18.14 -25.07
N LYS A 117 -39.10 19.17 -24.90
CA LYS A 117 -37.86 19.08 -24.10
C LYS A 117 -38.15 18.80 -22.62
N GLU A 118 -39.16 19.44 -22.04
CA GLU A 118 -39.59 19.19 -20.66
C GLU A 118 -40.16 17.78 -20.48
N ALA A 119 -40.95 17.28 -21.44
CA ALA A 119 -41.45 15.91 -21.42
C ALA A 119 -40.30 14.89 -21.52
N LEU A 120 -39.33 15.12 -22.42
CA LEU A 120 -38.12 14.30 -22.51
C LEU A 120 -37.28 14.37 -21.23
N HIS A 121 -37.12 15.55 -20.64
CA HIS A 121 -36.39 15.74 -19.38
C HIS A 121 -37.10 15.06 -18.19
N LYS A 122 -38.45 15.09 -18.15
CA LYS A 122 -39.25 14.33 -17.17
C LYS A 122 -39.13 12.82 -17.37
N ALA A 123 -39.04 12.34 -18.62
CA ALA A 123 -38.81 10.93 -18.93
C ALA A 123 -37.36 10.47 -18.69
N GLN A 124 -36.38 11.37 -18.81
CA GLN A 124 -34.95 11.11 -18.53
C GLN A 124 -34.59 11.20 -17.04
N LYS A 125 -35.40 11.85 -16.19
CA LYS A 125 -35.24 11.72 -14.75
C LYS A 125 -35.32 10.25 -14.38
N ILE A 126 -34.27 9.75 -13.74
CA ILE A 126 -34.10 8.34 -13.36
C ILE A 126 -35.40 7.85 -12.71
N GLN A 127 -36.13 6.98 -13.42
CA GLN A 127 -37.28 6.30 -12.84
C GLN A 127 -36.72 5.32 -11.82
N LYS A 128 -36.78 5.70 -10.54
CA LYS A 128 -36.48 4.78 -9.45
C LYS A 128 -37.40 3.57 -9.59
N ALA A 129 -36.86 2.38 -9.36
CA ALA A 129 -37.66 1.17 -9.35
C ALA A 129 -38.86 1.33 -8.41
N ALA A 130 -40.03 0.85 -8.82
CA ALA A 130 -41.20 0.88 -7.95
C ALA A 130 -40.93 -0.01 -6.72
N PRO A 131 -41.27 0.43 -5.49
CA PRO A 131 -40.99 -0.33 -4.28
C PRO A 131 -41.65 -1.71 -4.33
N GLY A 132 -40.88 -2.77 -4.09
CA GLY A 132 -41.32 -4.16 -4.20
C GLY A 132 -41.30 -4.74 -5.63
N SER A 133 -40.80 -4.00 -6.63
CA SER A 133 -40.56 -4.56 -7.97
C SER A 133 -39.33 -5.47 -8.00
N LYS A 134 -39.24 -6.36 -8.99
CA LYS A 134 -38.05 -7.21 -9.18
C LYS A 134 -36.76 -6.40 -9.34
N LEU A 135 -36.84 -5.22 -9.96
CA LEU A 135 -35.72 -4.31 -10.13
C LEU A 135 -35.30 -3.72 -8.78
N ASP A 136 -36.24 -3.26 -7.96
CA ASP A 136 -36.00 -2.76 -6.59
C ASP A 136 -35.36 -3.86 -5.71
N THR A 137 -35.83 -5.12 -5.79
CA THR A 137 -35.18 -6.24 -5.09
C THR A 137 -33.76 -6.56 -5.58
N ALA A 138 -33.45 -6.28 -6.85
CA ALA A 138 -32.12 -6.48 -7.41
C ALA A 138 -31.18 -5.31 -7.06
N GLU A 139 -31.70 -4.08 -7.06
CA GLU A 139 -30.99 -2.85 -6.66
C GLU A 139 -30.67 -2.87 -5.16
N THR A 140 -31.61 -3.27 -4.30
CA THR A 140 -31.37 -3.46 -2.86
C THR A 140 -30.35 -4.57 -2.59
N GLN A 141 -30.48 -5.76 -3.20
CA GLN A 141 -29.45 -6.81 -3.07
C GLN A 141 -28.07 -6.39 -3.60
N ALA A 142 -28.01 -5.55 -4.64
CA ALA A 142 -26.75 -4.99 -5.13
C ALA A 142 -26.18 -3.94 -4.15
N ALA A 143 -27.04 -3.10 -3.57
CA ALA A 143 -26.66 -2.14 -2.55
C ALA A 143 -26.15 -2.83 -1.27
N ASP A 144 -26.81 -3.90 -0.81
CA ASP A 144 -26.39 -4.70 0.35
C ASP A 144 -25.04 -5.39 0.10
N LYS A 145 -24.83 -5.96 -1.10
CA LYS A 145 -23.53 -6.53 -1.50
C LYS A 145 -22.44 -5.46 -1.55
N ASN A 146 -22.72 -4.28 -2.10
CA ASN A 146 -21.78 -3.17 -2.14
C ASN A 146 -21.47 -2.63 -0.74
N LEU A 147 -22.46 -2.53 0.14
CA LEU A 147 -22.31 -2.13 1.54
C LEU A 147 -21.48 -3.16 2.31
N TYR A 148 -21.72 -4.45 2.10
CA TYR A 148 -20.90 -5.52 2.68
C TYR A 148 -19.45 -5.44 2.20
N LEU A 149 -19.20 -5.26 0.90
CA LEU A 149 -17.84 -5.09 0.36
C LEU A 149 -17.13 -3.83 0.91
N LEU A 150 -17.88 -2.74 1.09
CA LEU A 150 -17.37 -1.48 1.64
C LEU A 150 -17.08 -1.60 3.15
N ASN A 151 -17.89 -2.34 3.90
CA ASN A 151 -17.63 -2.62 5.31
C ASN A 151 -16.45 -3.61 5.47
N ARG A 152 -16.40 -4.68 4.66
CA ARG A 152 -15.29 -5.65 4.61
C ARG A 152 -13.95 -4.97 4.29
N SER A 153 -13.93 -4.02 3.36
CA SER A 153 -12.71 -3.28 3.02
C SER A 153 -12.28 -2.30 4.13
N LYS A 154 -13.22 -1.64 4.82
CA LYS A 154 -12.93 -0.86 6.03
C LYS A 154 -12.37 -1.74 7.16
N GLU A 155 -12.98 -2.90 7.42
CA GLU A 155 -12.48 -3.87 8.41
C GLU A 155 -11.05 -4.32 8.08
N LEU A 156 -10.77 -4.68 6.83
CA LEU A 156 -9.41 -5.05 6.40
C LEU A 156 -8.41 -3.91 6.57
N LEU A 157 -8.80 -2.66 6.31
CA LEU A 157 -7.95 -1.48 6.55
C LEU A 157 -7.64 -1.29 8.04
N ILE A 158 -8.63 -1.52 8.92
CA ILE A 158 -8.46 -1.49 10.37
C ILE A 158 -7.60 -2.67 10.86
N GLU A 159 -7.75 -3.87 10.29
CA GLU A 159 -6.90 -5.03 10.60
C GLU A 159 -5.43 -4.86 10.16
N GLN A 160 -5.15 -3.93 9.24
CA GLN A 160 -3.77 -3.56 8.91
C GLN A 160 -3.10 -2.66 9.96
N ASP A 161 -3.85 -2.06 10.90
CA ASP A 161 -3.27 -1.27 11.99
C ASP A 161 -2.47 -2.17 12.96
N ASP A 162 -1.26 -1.73 13.34
CA ASP A 162 -0.36 -2.57 14.13
C ASP A 162 -0.90 -2.88 15.54
N ARG A 163 -1.78 -2.02 16.10
CA ARG A 163 -2.49 -2.31 17.34
C ARG A 163 -3.42 -3.51 17.19
N VAL A 164 -4.10 -3.63 16.04
CA VAL A 164 -5.01 -4.74 15.73
C VAL A 164 -4.23 -6.01 15.41
N LYS A 165 -3.09 -5.92 14.70
CA LYS A 165 -2.17 -7.05 14.51
C LYS A 165 -1.63 -7.59 15.84
N ASN A 166 -1.22 -6.70 16.75
CA ASN A 166 -0.79 -7.08 18.09
C ASN A 166 -1.93 -7.71 18.91
N ALA A 167 -3.14 -7.18 18.82
CA ALA A 167 -4.33 -7.82 19.41
C ALA A 167 -4.58 -9.22 18.85
N ASN A 168 -4.56 -9.40 17.54
CA ASN A 168 -4.71 -10.71 16.89
C ASN A 168 -3.65 -11.72 17.39
N ARG A 169 -2.38 -11.28 17.55
CA ARG A 169 -1.29 -12.10 18.12
C ARG A 169 -1.55 -12.49 19.58
N VAL A 170 -1.98 -11.55 20.41
CA VAL A 170 -2.32 -11.79 21.84
C VAL A 170 -3.51 -12.75 21.96
N ILE A 171 -4.56 -12.55 21.17
CA ILE A 171 -5.75 -13.41 21.13
C ILE A 171 -5.35 -14.84 20.73
N LEU A 172 -4.52 -15.00 19.69
CA LEU A 172 -4.04 -16.31 19.25
C LEU A 172 -3.20 -17.01 20.32
N ALA A 173 -2.24 -16.30 20.94
CA ALA A 173 -1.42 -16.84 22.03
C ALA A 173 -2.29 -17.30 23.21
N THR A 174 -3.34 -16.53 23.54
CA THR A 174 -4.28 -16.86 24.62
C THR A 174 -5.14 -18.07 24.27
N LYS A 175 -5.62 -18.20 23.03
CA LYS A 175 -6.32 -19.42 22.54
C LYS A 175 -5.42 -20.65 22.67
N CYS A 176 -4.16 -20.58 22.24
CA CYS A 176 -3.19 -21.66 22.40
C CYS A 176 -2.94 -22.01 23.88
N ARG A 177 -2.91 -21.02 24.78
CA ARG A 177 -2.75 -21.22 26.23
C ARG A 177 -3.98 -21.89 26.85
N ALA A 178 -5.19 -21.56 26.39
CA ALA A 178 -6.43 -22.19 26.83
C ALA A 178 -6.49 -23.67 26.41
N ILE A 179 -6.22 -23.97 25.14
CA ILE A 179 -6.16 -25.35 24.62
C ILE A 179 -5.09 -26.16 25.36
N ARG A 180 -3.89 -25.61 25.57
CA ARG A 180 -2.81 -26.29 26.31
C ARG A 180 -3.21 -26.62 27.75
N ARG A 181 -3.97 -25.76 28.44
CA ARG A 181 -4.46 -26.07 29.80
C ARG A 181 -5.47 -27.21 29.79
N ALA A 182 -6.45 -27.16 28.89
CA ALA A 182 -7.42 -28.24 28.75
C ALA A 182 -6.74 -29.60 28.47
N GLN A 183 -5.71 -29.62 27.61
CA GLN A 183 -4.90 -30.82 27.34
C GLN A 183 -4.09 -31.31 28.55
N ILE A 184 -3.63 -30.42 29.43
CA ILE A 184 -2.94 -30.80 30.67
C ILE A 184 -3.94 -31.40 31.66
N GLU A 185 -5.10 -30.76 31.84
CA GLU A 185 -6.19 -31.23 32.72
C GLU A 185 -6.73 -32.61 32.24
N GLU A 186 -6.89 -32.80 30.93
CA GLU A 186 -7.24 -34.07 30.29
C GLU A 186 -6.16 -35.14 30.54
N LYS A 187 -4.88 -34.81 30.33
CA LYS A 187 -3.77 -35.74 30.59
C LYS A 187 -3.67 -36.13 32.06
N GLU A 188 -3.90 -35.20 32.99
CA GLU A 188 -3.94 -35.48 34.43
C GLU A 188 -5.12 -36.38 34.81
N LEU A 189 -6.28 -36.21 34.18
CA LEU A 189 -7.45 -37.08 34.35
C LEU A 189 -7.16 -38.49 33.84
N ILE A 190 -6.62 -38.64 32.62
CA ILE A 190 -6.22 -39.93 32.05
C ILE A 190 -5.18 -40.61 32.94
N ALA A 191 -4.17 -39.88 33.42
CA ALA A 191 -3.16 -40.44 34.32
C ALA A 191 -3.73 -40.86 35.68
N ARG A 192 -4.81 -40.23 36.16
CA ARG A 192 -5.53 -40.64 37.38
C ARG A 192 -6.31 -41.94 37.14
N GLN A 193 -7.08 -42.01 36.05
CA GLN A 193 -7.83 -43.20 35.66
C GLN A 193 -6.91 -44.41 35.40
N LEU A 194 -5.75 -44.18 34.77
CA LEU A 194 -4.76 -45.24 34.55
C LEU A 194 -4.25 -45.82 35.87
N ARG A 195 -3.88 -44.97 36.85
CA ARG A 195 -3.45 -45.43 38.19
C ARG A 195 -4.54 -46.18 38.95
N GLU A 196 -5.79 -45.77 38.80
CA GLU A 196 -6.95 -46.45 39.42
C GLU A 196 -7.13 -47.86 38.83
N GLU A 197 -6.99 -48.02 37.52
CA GLU A 197 -7.08 -49.33 36.86
C GLU A 197 -5.81 -50.19 37.10
N GLU A 198 -4.62 -49.61 37.15
CA GLU A 198 -3.37 -50.28 37.58
C GLU A 198 -3.52 -50.86 38.99
N MET A 199 -3.98 -50.05 39.96
CA MET A 199 -4.23 -50.51 41.33
C MET A 199 -5.27 -51.65 41.38
N ARG A 200 -6.31 -51.58 40.56
CA ARG A 200 -7.32 -52.64 40.44
C ARG A 200 -6.74 -53.94 39.87
N LEU A 201 -5.87 -53.85 38.88
CA LEU A 201 -5.17 -54.99 38.29
C LEU A 201 -4.19 -55.62 39.29
N ASP A 202 -3.42 -54.81 40.02
CA ASP A 202 -2.50 -55.27 41.07
C ASP A 202 -3.25 -56.03 42.18
N MET A 203 -4.40 -55.50 42.63
CA MET A 203 -5.26 -56.20 43.59
C MET A 203 -5.73 -57.56 43.04
N MET A 204 -6.07 -57.64 41.75
CA MET A 204 -6.51 -58.90 41.11
C MET A 204 -5.36 -59.90 40.98
N MET A 205 -4.14 -59.42 40.68
CA MET A 205 -2.92 -60.22 40.59
C MET A 205 -2.48 -60.74 41.96
N GLU A 206 -2.55 -59.93 43.01
CA GLU A 206 -2.25 -60.35 44.38
C GLU A 206 -3.27 -61.38 44.88
N GLN A 207 -4.57 -61.19 44.63
CA GLN A 207 -5.59 -62.21 44.91
C GLN A 207 -5.30 -63.53 44.16
N ARG A 208 -4.82 -63.46 42.92
CA ARG A 208 -4.41 -64.66 42.15
C ARG A 208 -3.18 -65.32 42.74
N ARG A 209 -2.18 -64.54 43.18
CA ARG A 209 -0.97 -65.02 43.88
C ARG A 209 -1.34 -65.74 45.18
N GLN A 210 -2.19 -65.15 46.01
CA GLN A 210 -2.67 -65.74 47.26
C GLN A 210 -3.43 -67.05 47.02
N LYS A 211 -4.29 -67.11 45.99
CA LYS A 211 -4.98 -68.36 45.60
C LYS A 211 -3.99 -69.45 45.18
N LEU A 212 -2.97 -69.11 44.40
CA LEU A 212 -1.92 -70.06 43.99
C LEU A 212 -1.11 -70.57 45.20
N MET A 213 -0.70 -69.67 46.11
CA MET A 213 -0.02 -70.04 47.36
C MET A 213 -0.88 -71.00 48.21
N SER A 214 -2.17 -70.72 48.38
CA SER A 214 -3.08 -71.61 49.13
C SER A 214 -3.26 -72.98 48.46
N ILE A 215 -3.18 -73.07 47.14
CA ILE A 215 -3.18 -74.36 46.40
C ILE A 215 -1.86 -75.11 46.63
N GLU A 216 -0.72 -74.41 46.60
CA GLU A 216 0.62 -74.96 46.88
C GLU A 216 0.72 -75.51 48.31
N GLU A 217 0.22 -74.74 49.29
CA GLU A 217 0.15 -75.13 50.71
C GLU A 217 -0.71 -76.39 50.90
N LYS A 218 -1.90 -76.44 50.29
CA LYS A 218 -2.77 -77.64 50.34
C LYS A 218 -2.08 -78.88 49.75
N LYS A 219 -1.36 -78.74 48.63
CA LYS A 219 -0.56 -79.84 48.07
C LYS A 219 0.55 -80.29 49.03
N ARG A 220 1.25 -79.34 49.67
CA ARG A 220 2.27 -79.65 50.69
C ARG A 220 1.67 -80.37 51.90
N GLU A 221 0.52 -79.94 52.39
CA GLU A 221 -0.20 -80.64 53.45
C GLU A 221 -0.60 -82.08 53.05
N GLU A 222 -1.08 -82.28 51.82
CA GLU A 222 -1.41 -83.62 51.30
C GLU A 222 -0.17 -84.50 51.19
N GLU A 223 0.96 -83.97 50.71
CA GLU A 223 2.23 -84.69 50.70
C GLU A 223 2.74 -85.01 52.11
N GLU A 224 2.61 -84.09 53.06
CA GLU A 224 2.95 -84.35 54.46
C GLU A 224 2.06 -85.42 55.08
N LYS A 225 0.75 -85.42 54.79
CA LYS A 225 -0.19 -86.46 55.24
C LYS A 225 0.22 -87.82 54.66
N LYS A 226 0.54 -87.89 53.36
CA LYS A 226 1.07 -89.11 52.71
C LYS A 226 2.40 -89.57 53.32
N LYS A 227 3.34 -88.66 53.58
CA LYS A 227 4.62 -88.96 54.26
C LYS A 227 4.39 -89.50 55.67
N LYS A 228 3.49 -88.90 56.46
CA LYS A 228 3.12 -89.36 57.81
C LYS A 228 2.47 -90.75 57.77
N GLN A 229 1.59 -91.02 56.81
CA GLN A 229 1.01 -92.34 56.57
C GLN A 229 2.09 -93.38 56.24
N TYR A 230 2.95 -93.10 55.26
CA TYR A 230 4.07 -93.98 54.88
C TYR A 230 5.01 -94.28 56.07
N VAL A 231 5.38 -93.27 56.86
CA VAL A 231 6.18 -93.47 58.08
C VAL A 231 5.43 -94.34 59.11
N SER A 232 4.12 -94.19 59.25
CA SER A 232 3.32 -95.05 60.14
C SER A 232 3.25 -96.52 59.67
N GLU A 233 3.23 -96.75 58.35
CA GLU A 233 3.27 -98.09 57.76
C GLU A 233 4.66 -98.74 57.91
N VAL A 234 5.74 -98.00 57.61
CA VAL A 234 7.12 -98.48 57.79
C VAL A 234 7.42 -98.78 59.26
N THR A 235 6.98 -97.93 60.19
CA THR A 235 7.15 -98.20 61.63
C THR A 235 6.32 -99.39 62.11
N ARG A 236 5.17 -99.69 61.47
CA ARG A 236 4.43 -100.95 61.71
C ARG A 236 5.22 -102.15 61.19
N GLN A 237 5.76 -102.10 59.98
CA GLN A 237 6.60 -103.16 59.40
C GLN A 237 7.87 -103.42 60.24
N ILE A 238 8.50 -102.38 60.78
CA ILE A 238 9.66 -102.52 61.68
C ILE A 238 9.26 -103.31 62.94
N LYS A 239 8.10 -103.00 63.55
CA LYS A 239 7.59 -103.74 64.71
C LYS A 239 7.22 -105.19 64.37
N GLU A 240 6.59 -105.42 63.21
CA GLU A 240 6.29 -106.77 62.71
C GLU A 240 7.59 -107.59 62.52
N ASN A 241 8.64 -107.01 61.94
CA ASN A 241 9.97 -107.63 61.79
C ASN A 241 10.74 -107.78 63.11
N GLU A 242 10.47 -106.95 64.12
CA GLU A 242 11.05 -107.07 65.45
C GLU A 242 10.39 -108.21 66.24
N ILE A 243 9.06 -108.33 66.16
CA ILE A 243 8.31 -109.49 66.67
C ILE A 243 8.75 -110.78 65.97
N GLY A 244 8.92 -110.76 64.65
CA GLY A 244 9.46 -111.89 63.89
C GLY A 244 10.84 -112.34 64.37
N ARG A 245 11.77 -111.39 64.59
CA ARG A 245 13.10 -111.70 65.15
C ARG A 245 13.05 -112.23 66.59
N LEU A 246 12.11 -111.78 67.41
CA LEU A 246 11.91 -112.33 68.76
C LEU A 246 11.40 -113.78 68.71
N LEU A 247 10.47 -114.10 67.81
CA LEU A 247 9.98 -115.47 67.60
C LEU A 247 11.08 -116.39 67.04
N GLU A 248 11.92 -115.91 66.12
CA GLU A 248 13.09 -116.66 65.65
C GLU A 248 14.11 -116.89 66.78
N ALA A 249 14.36 -115.90 67.63
CA ALA A 249 15.23 -116.04 68.80
C ALA A 249 14.69 -117.06 69.81
N GLU A 250 13.38 -117.04 70.09
CA GLU A 250 12.71 -118.02 70.97
C GLU A 250 12.83 -119.45 70.39
N LYS A 251 12.61 -119.61 69.08
CA LYS A 251 12.79 -120.89 68.38
C LYS A 251 14.24 -121.38 68.42
N ILE A 252 15.22 -120.49 68.22
CA ILE A 252 16.65 -120.81 68.39
C ILE A 252 16.94 -121.19 69.85
N GLU A 253 16.29 -120.57 70.84
CA GLU A 253 16.47 -120.93 72.24
C GLU A 253 15.91 -122.34 72.53
N GLU A 254 14.74 -122.70 72.00
CA GLU A 254 14.19 -124.06 72.07
C GLU A 254 15.09 -125.09 71.37
N GLU A 255 15.55 -124.79 70.15
CA GLU A 255 16.52 -125.63 69.42
C GLU A 255 17.83 -125.76 70.20
N SER A 256 18.31 -124.70 70.87
CA SER A 256 19.51 -124.74 71.72
C SER A 256 19.32 -125.54 73.01
N LYS A 257 18.11 -125.55 73.59
CA LYS A 257 17.74 -126.40 74.73
C LYS A 257 17.74 -127.87 74.33
N MET A 258 17.25 -128.18 73.13
CA MET A 258 17.30 -129.52 72.55
C MET A 258 18.74 -129.94 72.19
N LEU A 259 19.53 -129.06 71.59
CA LEU A 259 20.94 -129.28 71.29
C LEU A 259 21.76 -129.50 72.57
N ASN A 260 21.55 -128.71 73.62
CA ASN A 260 22.24 -128.89 74.90
C ASN A 260 21.89 -130.23 75.56
N ARG A 261 20.64 -130.70 75.47
CA ARG A 261 20.27 -132.05 75.93
C ARG A 261 21.02 -133.13 75.15
N ALA A 262 21.18 -132.98 73.84
CA ALA A 262 21.97 -133.89 73.01
C ALA A 262 23.48 -133.79 73.31
N LEU A 263 24.00 -132.59 73.57
CA LEU A 263 25.41 -132.34 73.92
C LEU A 263 25.78 -132.95 75.27
N ILE A 264 24.89 -132.88 76.27
CA ILE A 264 25.08 -133.53 77.58
C ILE A 264 25.13 -135.06 77.43
N ALA A 265 24.33 -135.63 76.53
CA ALA A 265 24.42 -137.06 76.21
C ALA A 265 25.76 -137.40 75.52
N LEU A 266 26.19 -136.58 74.55
CA LEU A 266 27.47 -136.76 73.87
C LEU A 266 28.68 -136.58 74.81
N GLN A 267 28.62 -135.62 75.75
CA GLN A 267 29.68 -135.38 76.74
C GLN A 267 29.90 -136.58 77.65
N LYS A 268 28.83 -137.29 78.07
CA LYS A 268 28.99 -138.55 78.80
C LYS A 268 29.73 -139.61 77.96
N GLU A 269 29.42 -139.69 76.67
CA GLU A 269 30.12 -140.57 75.72
C GLU A 269 31.57 -140.11 75.44
N GLU A 270 31.86 -138.81 75.49
CA GLU A 270 33.19 -138.25 75.33
C GLU A 270 34.05 -138.37 76.59
N GLU A 271 33.50 -138.30 77.80
CA GLU A 271 34.24 -138.58 79.04
C GLU A 271 34.79 -140.02 79.04
N GLU A 272 34.01 -140.98 78.53
CA GLU A 272 34.46 -142.36 78.31
C GLU A 272 35.58 -142.47 77.25
N LYS A 273 35.60 -141.59 76.24
CA LYS A 273 36.64 -141.53 75.20
C LYS A 273 37.88 -140.73 75.64
N GLN A 274 37.72 -139.69 76.46
CA GLN A 274 38.82 -138.83 76.95
C GLN A 274 39.69 -139.56 77.97
N LYS A 275 39.10 -140.42 78.82
CA LYS A 275 39.86 -141.37 79.64
C LYS A 275 40.86 -142.18 78.80
N ARG A 276 40.45 -142.66 77.62
CA ARG A 276 41.30 -143.39 76.65
C ARG A 276 42.32 -142.50 75.91
N ARG A 277 42.09 -141.19 75.79
CA ARG A 277 43.01 -140.25 75.10
C ARG A 277 44.07 -139.63 76.01
N TYR A 278 43.76 -139.41 77.29
CA TYR A 278 44.72 -138.88 78.26
C TYR A 278 45.95 -139.81 78.41
N GLU A 279 45.71 -141.12 78.36
CA GLU A 279 46.73 -142.19 78.32
C GLU A 279 47.71 -142.08 77.12
N ALA A 280 47.33 -141.36 76.06
CA ALA A 280 48.15 -141.18 74.85
C ALA A 280 48.91 -139.84 74.80
N GLN A 281 48.28 -138.71 75.18
CA GLN A 281 48.82 -137.37 74.88
C GLN A 281 50.02 -136.94 75.74
N GLN A 282 50.22 -137.55 76.91
CA GLN A 282 51.41 -137.38 77.76
C GLN A 282 52.75 -137.59 77.00
N LYS A 283 52.72 -138.27 75.84
CA LYS A 283 53.92 -138.66 75.08
C LYS A 283 54.51 -137.58 74.16
N ILE A 284 53.78 -136.52 73.78
CA ILE A 284 54.18 -135.65 72.63
C ILE A 284 54.67 -134.24 73.00
N ARG A 285 54.23 -133.64 74.12
CA ARG A 285 54.27 -132.17 74.31
C ARG A 285 55.65 -131.50 74.57
N LYS A 286 56.77 -132.18 74.33
CA LYS A 286 58.12 -131.78 74.82
C LYS A 286 58.99 -131.01 73.82
N GLU A 287 58.48 -130.61 72.64
CA GLU A 287 59.36 -130.40 71.45
C GLU A 287 59.43 -128.98 70.80
N PHE A 288 58.48 -128.04 70.96
CA PHE A 288 58.23 -127.01 69.91
C PHE A 288 58.69 -125.52 70.08
N ALA A 289 59.08 -125.02 71.27
CA ALA A 289 58.97 -123.57 71.57
C ALA A 289 60.21 -122.67 71.35
N LYS A 290 60.69 -122.40 70.10
CA LYS A 290 62.02 -121.77 69.88
C LYS A 290 62.26 -120.67 68.78
N ALA A 291 61.27 -120.07 68.09
CA ALA A 291 61.53 -119.55 66.71
C ALA A 291 61.25 -118.08 66.26
N ASP A 292 60.75 -117.11 67.07
CA ASP A 292 59.98 -115.95 66.51
C ASP A 292 60.36 -114.53 67.03
N ALA A 293 61.15 -113.70 66.30
CA ALA A 293 61.69 -112.43 66.88
C ALA A 293 62.09 -111.19 66.01
N GLU A 294 61.98 -111.14 64.66
CA GLU A 294 62.84 -110.22 63.86
C GLU A 294 62.27 -108.86 63.33
N VAL A 295 60.96 -108.75 63.09
CA VAL A 295 60.48 -108.25 61.75
C VAL A 295 60.38 -106.71 61.51
N GLN A 296 60.84 -105.78 62.38
CA GLN A 296 60.44 -104.34 62.26
C GLN A 296 61.56 -103.27 62.25
N HIS A 297 61.54 -102.36 61.24
CA HIS A 297 62.37 -101.13 61.16
C HIS A 297 61.72 -99.97 60.33
N TYR A 298 62.51 -99.06 59.72
CA TYR A 298 62.27 -97.89 58.81
C TYR A 298 60.85 -97.25 58.63
N LYS A 299 60.71 -95.90 58.70
CA LYS A 299 59.42 -95.19 58.42
C LYS A 299 59.35 -93.72 57.89
N LYS A 300 60.41 -92.91 57.70
CA LYS A 300 60.29 -91.45 57.34
C LYS A 300 61.39 -90.86 56.44
N LEU A 301 61.05 -89.93 55.50
CA LEU A 301 61.95 -88.95 54.80
C LEU A 301 61.23 -87.95 53.80
N ARG A 302 60.13 -87.22 54.11
CA ARG A 302 59.25 -86.65 53.01
C ARG A 302 58.62 -85.22 53.10
N GLU A 303 59.16 -84.21 53.79
CA GLU A 303 58.33 -83.02 54.20
C GLU A 303 58.71 -81.57 53.71
N GLU A 304 59.69 -81.30 52.83
CA GLU A 304 60.30 -79.93 52.73
C GLU A 304 59.85 -78.90 51.63
N GLU A 305 59.01 -79.19 50.62
CA GLU A 305 59.04 -78.45 49.32
C GLU A 305 58.25 -77.10 49.16
N ASN A 306 57.45 -76.60 50.11
CA ASN A 306 56.32 -75.67 49.82
C ASN A 306 56.53 -74.11 49.89
N LYS A 307 57.67 -73.50 49.53
CA LYS A 307 58.02 -72.10 49.94
C LYS A 307 57.97 -70.91 48.93
N ILE A 308 57.54 -71.04 47.66
CA ILE A 308 57.94 -70.08 46.57
C ILE A 308 56.94 -68.96 46.15
N ALA A 309 55.71 -68.87 46.66
CA ALA A 309 54.59 -68.21 45.94
C ALA A 309 54.38 -66.65 46.00
N ALA A 310 55.31 -65.82 46.51
CA ALA A 310 54.92 -64.50 47.08
C ALA A 310 55.21 -63.15 46.31
N MET A 311 55.77 -63.11 45.10
CA MET A 311 56.30 -61.86 44.49
C MET A 311 55.51 -61.24 43.30
N ARG A 312 54.28 -60.69 43.48
CA ARG A 312 53.53 -60.11 42.32
C ARG A 312 52.65 -58.85 42.50
N ILE A 313 52.75 -58.10 43.60
CA ILE A 313 51.75 -57.06 43.97
C ILE A 313 52.15 -55.59 43.64
N GLU A 314 53.34 -55.34 43.08
CA GLU A 314 53.96 -53.99 43.10
C GLU A 314 53.57 -52.97 41.99
N LYS A 315 52.74 -53.33 40.99
CA LYS A 315 52.54 -52.49 39.77
C LYS A 315 51.44 -51.42 39.80
N PHE A 316 50.76 -51.18 40.93
CA PHE A 316 49.50 -50.40 40.97
C PHE A 316 49.64 -48.86 41.13
N MET A 317 50.84 -48.30 41.27
CA MET A 317 51.02 -46.92 41.80
C MET A 317 51.35 -45.81 40.79
N ARG A 318 51.14 -45.97 39.47
CA ARG A 318 51.71 -45.04 38.46
C ARG A 318 50.77 -44.06 37.73
N GLU A 319 49.46 -44.29 37.67
CA GLU A 319 48.55 -43.52 36.75
C GLU A 319 47.68 -42.44 37.45
N LYS A 320 48.12 -41.91 38.60
CA LYS A 320 47.33 -40.97 39.43
C LYS A 320 47.46 -39.48 39.03
N GLN A 321 48.23 -39.12 38.01
CA GLN A 321 48.75 -37.73 37.84
C GLN A 321 48.15 -36.83 36.74
N GLU A 322 47.35 -37.31 35.79
CA GLU A 322 46.71 -36.44 34.76
C GLU A 322 45.46 -35.69 35.27
N ARG A 323 45.60 -34.99 36.40
CA ARG A 323 44.49 -34.36 37.15
C ARG A 323 44.32 -32.85 36.92
N GLU A 324 45.10 -32.23 36.03
CA GLU A 324 45.29 -30.76 36.07
C GLU A 324 44.78 -29.96 34.85
N GLU A 325 44.59 -30.56 33.67
CA GLU A 325 44.21 -29.78 32.45
C GLU A 325 42.73 -29.33 32.41
N ALA A 326 41.93 -29.72 33.40
CA ALA A 326 40.51 -29.40 33.52
C ALA A 326 40.21 -28.01 34.15
N ARG A 327 41.06 -26.99 33.94
CA ARG A 327 40.90 -25.69 34.63
C ARG A 327 40.97 -24.38 33.82
N GLU A 328 41.35 -24.37 32.54
CA GLU A 328 41.65 -23.10 31.84
C GLU A 328 40.77 -22.70 30.65
N LYS A 329 39.85 -23.53 30.16
CA LYS A 329 39.11 -23.25 28.91
C LYS A 329 37.64 -22.83 29.06
N GLU A 330 37.19 -22.53 30.29
CA GLU A 330 35.79 -22.15 30.59
C GLU A 330 35.53 -20.64 30.87
N GLN A 331 36.50 -19.73 30.72
CA GLN A 331 36.31 -18.31 31.13
C GLN A 331 36.26 -17.22 30.04
N GLU A 332 36.48 -17.51 28.75
CA GLU A 332 36.45 -16.46 27.71
C GLU A 332 35.13 -16.34 26.91
N ALA A 333 34.05 -16.92 27.42
CA ALA A 333 32.70 -16.76 26.86
C ALA A 333 31.99 -15.42 27.24
N ILE A 334 32.65 -14.52 28.00
CA ILE A 334 32.05 -13.28 28.54
C ILE A 334 32.48 -12.02 27.75
N LYS A 335 32.73 -12.15 26.44
CA LYS A 335 32.81 -11.00 25.50
C LYS A 335 31.78 -11.08 24.37
N VAL A 336 30.66 -11.74 24.69
CA VAL A 336 29.38 -11.82 23.97
C VAL A 336 28.93 -10.51 23.30
N GLN A 337 28.64 -9.50 24.12
CA GLN A 337 27.52 -8.60 23.85
C GLN A 337 27.76 -7.14 24.28
N LYS A 338 28.62 -6.43 23.54
CA LYS A 338 28.41 -5.00 23.24
C LYS A 338 28.67 -4.76 21.75
N GLU A 339 27.63 -4.91 20.93
CA GLU A 339 26.93 -3.73 20.40
C GLU A 339 27.89 -2.98 19.45
N LYS A 340 28.09 -3.39 18.19
CA LYS A 340 27.10 -3.51 17.11
C LYS A 340 26.06 -2.38 17.17
N GLU A 341 26.19 -1.44 16.23
CA GLU A 341 25.25 -0.33 15.96
C GLU A 341 25.16 0.66 17.14
N ILE A 342 25.74 1.85 17.04
CA ILE A 342 25.11 3.06 16.47
C ILE A 342 26.20 4.11 16.13
N ALA A 343 25.84 5.18 15.41
CA ALA A 343 26.66 6.36 15.09
C ALA A 343 27.50 6.30 13.79
N ALA A 344 27.08 5.46 12.85
CA ALA A 344 26.74 6.07 11.56
C ALA A 344 25.62 7.12 11.81
N MET A 345 25.80 8.34 11.30
CA MET A 345 24.96 9.56 11.45
C MET A 345 25.37 10.59 12.51
N ARG A 346 26.38 11.40 12.16
CA ARG A 346 26.58 12.85 12.41
C ARG A 346 28.00 13.16 11.92
N ALA A 347 28.30 14.08 11.02
CA ALA A 347 27.56 15.01 10.18
C ALA A 347 28.63 15.40 9.11
N ALA A 348 28.34 15.51 7.81
CA ALA A 348 27.69 16.66 7.22
C ALA A 348 28.22 18.00 7.75
N GLN A 349 28.80 18.82 6.85
CA GLN A 349 29.27 20.19 7.08
C GLN A 349 30.59 20.29 7.90
N GLU A 350 31.51 21.22 7.63
CA GLU A 350 31.43 22.42 6.78
C GLU A 350 32.83 22.95 6.36
N LYS A 351 32.83 23.85 5.36
CA LYS A 351 33.89 24.82 4.99
C LYS A 351 35.19 24.26 4.37
N ALA A 352 35.68 24.73 3.21
CA ALA A 352 35.94 26.11 2.72
C ALA A 352 37.25 26.72 3.29
N MET A 353 38.10 27.41 2.53
CA MET A 353 38.19 27.70 1.09
C MET A 353 39.67 27.97 0.74
N ASP A 354 40.09 27.69 -0.49
CA ASP A 354 41.42 28.05 -0.99
C ASP A 354 41.59 29.57 -1.18
N SER A 355 42.83 30.06 -1.04
CA SER A 355 43.20 31.47 -1.18
C SER A 355 44.24 31.69 -2.28
N GLN A 356 44.06 32.68 -3.15
CA GLN A 356 45.12 33.09 -4.09
C GLN A 356 45.11 34.62 -4.39
N ALA A 357 46.31 35.16 -4.62
CA ALA A 357 46.71 36.56 -4.81
C ALA A 357 45.91 37.34 -5.90
N MET A 358 45.77 38.67 -5.92
CA MET A 358 46.63 39.85 -5.60
C MET A 358 47.73 40.19 -6.64
N MET A 359 47.49 41.26 -7.43
CA MET A 359 48.43 42.33 -7.90
C MET A 359 48.14 42.81 -9.35
N ASP A 360 47.90 44.12 -9.56
CA ASP A 360 48.55 44.97 -10.61
C ASP A 360 48.07 46.44 -10.54
N GLU A 361 48.97 47.42 -10.37
CA GLU A 361 48.63 48.87 -10.28
C GLU A 361 49.85 49.82 -10.45
N LEU A 362 50.14 50.39 -11.66
CA LEU A 362 50.89 51.68 -11.87
C LEU A 362 51.06 52.16 -13.35
N ASN A 363 50.81 53.45 -13.68
CA ASN A 363 51.58 54.38 -14.60
C ASN A 363 50.77 55.55 -15.27
N ALA A 364 51.23 56.84 -15.20
CA ALA A 364 50.77 58.00 -16.04
C ALA A 364 51.57 59.36 -15.96
N MET A 365 51.60 60.18 -17.07
CA MET A 365 51.75 61.68 -17.25
C MET A 365 53.07 62.50 -17.56
N ARG A 366 53.00 63.56 -18.46
CA ARG A 366 53.62 64.98 -18.50
C ARG A 366 53.85 65.67 -19.93
N TRP A 367 53.85 67.05 -20.12
CA TRP A 367 54.56 68.00 -21.15
C TRP A 367 53.80 69.30 -21.76
N GLN A 368 54.28 70.62 -21.75
CA GLN A 368 53.74 71.88 -22.50
C GLN A 368 54.46 73.32 -22.34
N GLU A 369 54.25 74.44 -23.17
CA GLU A 369 54.39 75.98 -22.90
C GLU A 369 54.36 77.12 -24.08
N GLU A 370 54.25 78.49 -23.78
CA GLU A 370 54.78 79.84 -24.36
C GLU A 370 54.16 80.83 -25.52
N LYS A 371 54.19 82.23 -25.42
CA LYS A 371 54.27 83.40 -26.48
C LYS A 371 53.91 84.95 -26.14
N GLU A 372 54.25 86.03 -26.97
CA GLU A 372 54.09 87.57 -26.70
C GLU A 372 54.29 88.70 -27.88
N ARG A 373 53.83 90.03 -27.78
CA ARG A 373 54.39 91.42 -28.28
C ARG A 373 53.74 92.52 -29.31
N GLU A 374 54.07 93.87 -29.13
CA GLU A 374 54.23 95.14 -30.04
C GLU A 374 53.16 96.31 -30.46
N TRP A 375 53.56 97.64 -30.70
CA TRP A 375 52.75 98.87 -31.22
C TRP A 375 53.45 100.31 -31.53
N ARG A 376 52.96 101.28 -32.43
CA ARG A 376 53.45 102.74 -32.59
C ARG A 376 52.76 103.89 -33.51
N GLU A 377 52.89 105.22 -33.17
CA GLU A 377 53.07 106.60 -33.90
C GLU A 377 52.10 107.41 -34.92
N GLN A 378 52.14 108.82 -35.04
CA GLN A 378 51.78 109.79 -36.21
C GLN A 378 51.55 111.39 -36.04
N GLU A 379 51.59 112.29 -37.09
CA GLU A 379 51.51 113.85 -37.04
C GLU A 379 50.63 114.81 -38.02
N LYS A 380 51.11 115.90 -38.75
CA LYS A 380 50.86 117.44 -38.70
C LYS A 380 49.79 118.31 -39.57
N ALA A 381 49.92 119.70 -39.71
CA ALA A 381 49.09 120.76 -40.45
C ALA A 381 47.63 121.08 -40.00
N LYS A 382 47.38 120.74 -38.74
CA LYS A 382 46.04 120.56 -38.17
C LYS A 382 45.23 121.84 -37.89
N ALA A 383 45.84 123.01 -37.72
CA ALA A 383 45.25 124.11 -36.92
C ALA A 383 44.09 124.93 -37.54
N ARG A 384 44.16 125.40 -38.80
CA ARG A 384 43.07 126.23 -39.39
C ARG A 384 41.96 125.36 -39.99
N LYS A 385 42.33 124.21 -40.58
CA LYS A 385 41.39 123.11 -40.89
C LYS A 385 40.61 122.70 -39.64
N ARG A 386 41.26 122.59 -38.47
CA ARG A 386 40.56 122.36 -37.19
C ARG A 386 39.43 123.34 -36.94
N GLN A 387 39.53 124.64 -37.25
CA GLN A 387 38.51 125.60 -36.80
C GLN A 387 37.21 125.55 -37.62
N GLN A 388 37.28 125.51 -38.95
CA GLN A 388 36.09 125.27 -39.78
C GLN A 388 35.56 123.85 -39.58
N ALA A 389 36.45 122.85 -39.51
CA ALA A 389 36.05 121.51 -39.11
C ALA A 389 35.40 121.49 -37.72
N LEU A 390 35.76 122.35 -36.76
CA LEU A 390 35.16 122.36 -35.42
C LEU A 390 33.71 122.83 -35.43
N ASP A 391 33.33 123.77 -36.29
CA ASP A 391 31.93 124.23 -36.39
C ASP A 391 31.08 123.28 -37.25
N ASP A 392 31.63 122.73 -38.34
CA ASP A 392 31.00 121.63 -39.07
C ASP A 392 30.84 120.39 -38.17
N LEU A 393 31.87 120.05 -37.38
CA LEU A 393 31.81 119.01 -36.35
C LEU A 393 30.79 119.36 -35.26
N ARG A 394 30.52 120.62 -34.93
CA ARG A 394 29.47 120.98 -33.94
C ARG A 394 28.07 120.77 -34.51
N VAL A 395 27.85 121.01 -35.80
CA VAL A 395 26.56 120.71 -36.45
C VAL A 395 26.40 119.20 -36.64
N ALA A 396 27.40 118.55 -37.24
CA ALA A 396 27.43 117.10 -37.43
C ALA A 396 27.34 116.33 -36.11
N ARG A 397 27.98 116.81 -35.02
CA ARG A 397 27.88 116.18 -33.69
C ARG A 397 26.51 116.37 -33.04
N ARG A 398 25.80 117.47 -33.32
CA ARG A 398 24.39 117.61 -32.88
C ARG A 398 23.48 116.64 -33.63
N GLN A 399 23.65 116.51 -34.95
CA GLN A 399 22.94 115.50 -35.74
C GLN A 399 23.27 114.07 -35.27
N GLN A 400 24.56 113.76 -35.09
CA GLN A 400 25.03 112.49 -34.56
C GLN A 400 24.46 112.19 -33.17
N ILE A 401 24.34 113.16 -32.27
CA ILE A 401 23.72 112.97 -30.95
C ILE A 401 22.22 112.64 -31.10
N GLU A 402 21.49 113.33 -31.99
CA GLU A 402 20.08 113.04 -32.26
C GLU A 402 19.88 111.68 -32.93
N ASP A 403 20.75 111.28 -33.85
CA ASP A 403 20.66 109.99 -34.53
C ASP A 403 21.11 108.85 -33.60
N ILE A 404 22.07 109.07 -32.71
CA ILE A 404 22.39 108.15 -31.59
C ILE A 404 21.18 108.02 -30.66
N ARG A 405 20.49 109.11 -30.30
CA ARG A 405 19.28 109.07 -29.46
C ARG A 405 18.16 108.26 -30.11
N LYS A 406 17.92 108.46 -31.41
CA LYS A 406 16.95 107.65 -32.18
C LYS A 406 17.36 106.18 -32.26
N ALA A 407 18.64 105.90 -32.55
CA ALA A 407 19.15 104.54 -32.59
C ALA A 407 19.07 103.83 -31.22
N GLN A 408 19.34 104.54 -30.13
CA GLN A 408 19.17 104.05 -28.75
C GLN A 408 17.69 103.79 -28.42
N ALA A 409 16.76 104.66 -28.84
CA ALA A 409 15.33 104.43 -28.65
C ALA A 409 14.83 103.20 -29.43
N VAL A 410 15.29 103.00 -30.67
CA VAL A 410 14.97 101.82 -31.49
C VAL A 410 15.60 100.55 -30.90
N ALA A 411 16.84 100.62 -30.40
CA ALA A 411 17.49 99.51 -29.71
C ALA A 411 16.73 99.12 -28.44
N LEU A 412 16.38 100.09 -27.59
CA LEU A 412 15.63 99.84 -26.35
C LEU A 412 14.23 99.24 -26.63
N ALA A 413 13.53 99.74 -27.65
CA ALA A 413 12.23 99.18 -28.06
C ALA A 413 12.35 97.73 -28.55
N ARG A 414 13.44 97.41 -29.27
CA ARG A 414 13.75 96.05 -29.71
C ARG A 414 14.11 95.13 -28.54
N ASP A 415 14.96 95.60 -27.62
CA ASP A 415 15.35 94.88 -26.41
C ASP A 415 14.13 94.60 -25.52
N GLU A 416 13.18 95.55 -25.41
CA GLU A 416 11.90 95.33 -24.75
C GLU A 416 11.04 94.26 -25.44
N GLU A 417 10.98 94.24 -26.78
CA GLU A 417 10.22 93.26 -27.54
C GLU A 417 10.83 91.86 -27.41
N ASP A 418 12.16 91.76 -27.50
CA ASP A 418 12.90 90.51 -27.36
C ASP A 418 12.87 90.01 -25.90
N PHE A 419 12.91 90.90 -24.90
CA PHE A 419 12.65 90.56 -23.50
C PHE A 419 11.21 90.02 -23.29
N LYS A 420 10.20 90.65 -23.90
CA LYS A 420 8.80 90.17 -23.85
C LYS A 420 8.68 88.77 -24.48
N LYS A 421 9.32 88.52 -25.63
CA LYS A 421 9.37 87.18 -26.26
C LYS A 421 10.04 86.15 -25.35
N VAL A 422 11.22 86.45 -24.80
CA VAL A 422 11.92 85.55 -23.86
C VAL A 422 11.06 85.27 -22.61
N ALA A 423 10.40 86.29 -22.05
CA ALA A 423 9.52 86.14 -20.89
C ALA A 423 8.27 85.27 -21.19
N THR A 424 7.70 85.34 -22.40
CA THR A 424 6.60 84.44 -22.80
C THR A 424 7.07 82.99 -22.93
N VAL A 425 8.20 82.74 -23.60
CA VAL A 425 8.78 81.41 -23.75
C VAL A 425 9.18 80.81 -22.39
N GLN A 426 9.73 81.61 -21.48
CA GLN A 426 10.04 81.17 -20.12
C GLN A 426 8.78 80.81 -19.31
N LYS A 427 7.69 81.58 -19.44
CA LYS A 427 6.39 81.23 -18.82
C LYS A 427 5.85 79.91 -19.34
N GLU A 428 5.84 79.71 -20.66
CA GLU A 428 5.40 78.44 -21.25
C GLU A 428 6.26 77.25 -20.81
N LEU A 429 7.58 77.40 -20.77
CA LEU A 429 8.49 76.36 -20.29
C LEU A 429 8.22 76.01 -18.82
N HIS A 430 7.99 77.01 -17.97
CA HIS A 430 7.63 76.83 -16.55
C HIS A 430 6.29 76.12 -16.36
N GLU A 431 5.29 76.42 -17.20
CA GLU A 431 4.00 75.72 -17.19
C GLU A 431 4.14 74.28 -17.66
N LYS A 432 4.86 74.04 -18.77
CA LYS A 432 5.17 72.68 -19.27
C LYS A 432 5.93 71.85 -18.23
N ASP A 433 6.88 72.43 -17.50
CA ASP A 433 7.59 71.73 -16.43
C ASP A 433 6.74 71.51 -15.17
N LYS A 434 5.88 72.47 -14.77
CA LYS A 434 4.86 72.23 -13.74
C LYS A 434 3.91 71.09 -14.13
N GLU A 435 3.51 70.98 -15.39
CA GLU A 435 2.66 69.91 -15.87
C GLU A 435 3.38 68.55 -15.87
N LYS A 436 4.64 68.49 -16.34
CA LYS A 436 5.48 67.30 -16.22
C LYS A 436 5.65 66.85 -14.76
N GLN A 437 5.86 67.79 -13.84
CA GLN A 437 5.97 67.51 -12.40
C GLN A 437 4.65 66.98 -11.82
N ARG A 438 3.49 67.53 -12.22
CA ARG A 438 2.17 66.99 -11.87
C ARG A 438 1.98 65.56 -12.40
N LYS A 439 2.31 65.31 -13.68
CA LYS A 439 2.24 63.98 -14.30
C LYS A 439 3.15 62.96 -13.60
N LYS A 440 4.39 63.32 -13.30
CA LYS A 440 5.33 62.48 -12.51
C LYS A 440 4.79 62.18 -11.11
N LYS A 441 4.27 63.18 -10.39
CA LYS A 441 3.66 62.97 -9.05
C LYS A 441 2.46 62.02 -9.12
N ALA A 442 1.56 62.20 -10.09
CA ALA A 442 0.43 61.30 -10.30
C ALA A 442 0.86 59.87 -10.66
N GLN A 443 1.90 59.70 -11.49
CA GLN A 443 2.49 58.39 -11.80
C GLN A 443 3.09 57.71 -10.57
N ILE A 444 3.87 58.45 -9.76
CA ILE A 444 4.44 57.95 -8.50
C ILE A 444 3.33 57.54 -7.53
N GLU A 445 2.26 58.33 -7.41
CA GLU A 445 1.15 58.02 -6.51
C GLU A 445 0.31 56.83 -6.98
N ASN A 446 0.09 56.69 -8.29
CA ASN A 446 -0.54 55.51 -8.87
C ASN A 446 0.34 54.26 -8.67
N HIS A 447 1.65 54.36 -8.89
CA HIS A 447 2.59 53.26 -8.63
C HIS A 447 2.62 52.87 -7.15
N ARG A 448 2.59 53.86 -6.24
CA ARG A 448 2.46 53.62 -4.78
C ARG A 448 1.15 52.90 -4.44
N LYS A 449 0.02 53.31 -5.02
CA LYS A 449 -1.27 52.62 -4.82
C LYS A 449 -1.23 51.18 -5.33
N GLU A 450 -0.58 50.94 -6.46
CA GLU A 450 -0.42 49.60 -7.03
C GLU A 450 0.49 48.71 -6.17
N LEU A 451 1.63 49.24 -5.69
CA LEU A 451 2.49 48.54 -4.72
C LEU A 451 1.74 48.19 -3.42
N LEU A 452 0.92 49.11 -2.89
CA LEU A 452 0.13 48.84 -1.69
C LEU A 452 -0.94 47.77 -1.92
N LYS A 453 -1.55 47.69 -3.12
CA LYS A 453 -2.43 46.56 -3.48
C LYS A 453 -1.64 45.25 -3.53
N GLN A 454 -0.51 45.22 -4.24
CA GLN A 454 0.32 44.01 -4.37
C GLN A 454 0.83 43.50 -3.01
N ILE A 455 1.17 44.40 -2.08
CA ILE A 455 1.53 44.05 -0.70
C ILE A 455 0.31 43.47 0.03
N ASN A 456 -0.86 44.10 -0.06
CA ASN A 456 -2.09 43.60 0.57
C ASN A 456 -2.56 42.25 -0.02
N GLU A 457 -2.39 42.03 -1.32
CA GLU A 457 -2.72 40.76 -2.00
C GLU A 457 -1.75 39.66 -1.55
N LYS A 458 -0.44 39.90 -1.59
CA LYS A 458 0.55 38.94 -1.07
C LYS A 458 0.39 38.63 0.41
N GLU A 459 -0.03 39.60 1.22
CA GLU A 459 -0.27 39.36 2.65
C GLU A 459 -1.58 38.59 2.87
N ARG A 460 -2.62 38.81 2.06
CA ARG A 460 -3.82 37.96 2.03
C ARG A 460 -3.50 36.54 1.60
N GLU A 461 -2.69 36.35 0.56
CA GLU A 461 -2.19 35.04 0.12
C GLU A 461 -1.39 34.34 1.23
N ARG A 462 -0.51 35.07 1.93
CA ARG A 462 0.24 34.56 3.09
C ARG A 462 -0.69 34.12 4.22
N ILE A 463 -1.70 34.92 4.57
CA ILE A 463 -2.68 34.61 5.61
C ILE A 463 -3.51 33.40 5.20
N TYR A 464 -4.01 33.36 3.96
CA TYR A 464 -4.79 32.23 3.43
C TYR A 464 -3.98 30.93 3.45
N TYR A 465 -2.72 30.97 3.01
CA TYR A 465 -1.82 29.81 3.07
C TYR A 465 -1.50 29.34 4.50
N GLN A 466 -1.45 30.27 5.47
CA GLN A 466 -1.33 29.90 6.89
C GLN A 466 -2.63 29.29 7.44
N GLN A 467 -3.79 29.79 7.01
CA GLN A 467 -5.11 29.23 7.35
C GLN A 467 -5.25 27.82 6.76
N GLU A 468 -5.01 27.65 5.46
CA GLU A 468 -5.02 26.36 4.75
C GLU A 468 -4.11 25.34 5.44
N LYS A 469 -2.87 25.70 5.78
CA LYS A 469 -1.97 24.82 6.56
C LYS A 469 -2.47 24.48 7.95
N PHE A 470 -3.14 25.41 8.63
CA PHE A 470 -3.69 25.16 9.95
C PHE A 470 -4.93 24.26 9.87
N GLU A 471 -5.79 24.50 8.87
CA GLU A 471 -6.97 23.71 8.55
C GLU A 471 -6.58 22.28 8.15
N ASP A 472 -5.62 22.09 7.24
CA ASP A 472 -4.99 20.79 6.93
C ASP A 472 -4.46 20.10 8.19
N GLY A 473 -3.76 20.84 9.05
CA GLY A 473 -3.27 20.33 10.32
C GLY A 473 -4.39 19.93 11.29
N THR A 474 -5.53 20.63 11.31
CA THR A 474 -6.72 20.21 12.07
C THR A 474 -7.42 19.01 11.44
N ALA A 475 -7.52 18.94 10.11
CA ALA A 475 -8.12 17.83 9.38
C ALA A 475 -7.32 16.54 9.58
N GLN A 476 -5.99 16.58 9.47
CA GLN A 476 -5.10 15.44 9.74
C GLN A 476 -5.21 14.97 11.20
N ARG A 477 -5.26 15.89 12.18
CA ARG A 477 -5.46 15.52 13.59
C ARG A 477 -6.82 14.85 13.81
N LEU A 478 -7.88 15.38 13.19
CA LEU A 478 -9.22 14.79 13.27
C LEU A 478 -9.29 13.42 12.58
N GLU A 479 -8.62 13.25 11.44
CA GLU A 479 -8.53 11.95 10.74
C GLU A 479 -7.80 10.90 11.59
N ILE A 480 -6.69 11.28 12.22
CA ILE A 480 -5.95 10.42 13.17
C ILE A 480 -6.84 10.06 14.36
N GLU A 481 -7.55 11.04 14.95
CA GLU A 481 -8.46 10.79 16.09
C GLU A 481 -9.64 9.87 15.71
N ILE A 482 -10.22 10.06 14.52
CA ILE A 482 -11.27 9.18 13.98
C ILE A 482 -10.71 7.78 13.75
N ARG A 483 -9.51 7.64 13.16
CA ARG A 483 -8.84 6.35 12.96
C ARG A 483 -8.57 5.65 14.29
N ASP A 484 -8.06 6.37 15.28
CA ASP A 484 -7.79 5.85 16.63
C ASP A 484 -9.08 5.39 17.32
N ARG A 485 -10.14 6.18 17.26
CA ARG A 485 -11.47 5.82 17.76
C ARG A 485 -12.01 4.56 17.07
N ASN A 486 -11.91 4.47 15.75
CA ASN A 486 -12.33 3.30 14.98
C ASN A 486 -11.54 2.04 15.35
N VAL A 487 -10.22 2.16 15.56
CA VAL A 487 -9.37 1.05 16.01
C VAL A 487 -9.72 0.63 17.44
N GLU A 488 -9.93 1.57 18.36
CA GLU A 488 -10.38 1.26 19.73
C GLU A 488 -11.74 0.55 19.76
N GLU A 489 -12.71 1.03 18.98
CA GLU A 489 -14.03 0.43 18.89
C GLU A 489 -13.95 -0.97 18.28
N TYR A 490 -13.19 -1.15 17.21
CA TYR A 490 -12.93 -2.46 16.61
C TYR A 490 -12.29 -3.43 17.61
N LEU A 491 -11.30 -2.98 18.40
CA LEU A 491 -10.68 -3.79 19.45
C LEU A 491 -11.67 -4.17 20.55
N LYS A 492 -12.52 -3.23 21.01
CA LYS A 492 -13.58 -3.49 21.99
C LYS A 492 -14.59 -4.51 21.45
N ASN A 493 -15.01 -4.37 20.20
CA ASN A 493 -15.91 -5.31 19.52
C ASN A 493 -15.27 -6.70 19.34
N LYS A 494 -13.97 -6.77 19.05
CA LYS A 494 -13.24 -8.05 18.93
C LYS A 494 -13.10 -8.75 20.29
N VAL A 495 -12.86 -8.00 21.37
CA VAL A 495 -12.88 -8.54 22.75
C VAL A 495 -14.29 -8.98 23.16
N LYS A 496 -15.34 -8.23 22.80
CA LYS A 496 -16.74 -8.62 23.04
C LYS A 496 -17.07 -9.93 22.33
N GLY A 497 -16.71 -10.07 21.05
CA GLY A 497 -16.88 -11.30 20.30
C GLY A 497 -16.16 -12.52 20.89
N LEU A 498 -15.08 -12.34 21.67
CA LEU A 498 -14.46 -13.43 22.43
C LEU A 498 -15.27 -13.83 23.68
N LYS A 499 -16.01 -12.91 24.30
CA LYS A 499 -16.97 -13.21 25.37
C LYS A 499 -18.18 -13.95 24.80
N ASP A 500 -18.69 -13.50 23.65
CA ASP A 500 -19.81 -14.13 22.94
C ASP A 500 -19.47 -15.57 22.48
N MET A 501 -18.17 -15.89 22.28
CA MET A 501 -17.67 -17.25 22.02
C MET A 501 -17.48 -18.13 23.27
N ASN A 502 -18.02 -17.72 24.44
CA ASN A 502 -17.91 -18.42 25.73
C ASN A 502 -16.46 -18.76 26.16
N ILE A 503 -15.47 -17.94 25.78
CA ILE A 503 -14.09 -18.11 26.27
C ILE A 503 -14.04 -17.72 27.76
N PRO A 504 -13.43 -18.54 28.66
CA PRO A 504 -13.45 -18.26 30.09
C PRO A 504 -12.88 -16.88 30.44
N GLU A 505 -13.60 -16.14 31.29
CA GLU A 505 -13.36 -14.72 31.54
C GLU A 505 -11.92 -14.41 31.98
N LYS A 506 -11.26 -15.32 32.70
CA LYS A 506 -9.83 -15.22 33.08
C LYS A 506 -8.92 -14.94 31.87
N TYR A 507 -9.18 -15.59 30.73
CA TYR A 507 -8.42 -15.40 29.50
C TYR A 507 -8.79 -14.10 28.78
N VAL A 508 -10.05 -13.67 28.84
CA VAL A 508 -10.49 -12.40 28.24
C VAL A 508 -9.95 -11.21 29.05
N ALA A 509 -9.91 -11.31 30.37
CA ALA A 509 -9.29 -10.32 31.25
C ALA A 509 -7.76 -10.22 31.03
N ASP A 510 -7.07 -11.34 30.83
CA ASP A 510 -5.65 -11.35 30.43
C ASP A 510 -5.44 -10.57 29.11
N ILE A 511 -6.31 -10.75 28.11
CA ILE A 511 -6.27 -10.01 26.83
C ILE A 511 -6.56 -8.51 27.04
N GLU A 512 -7.64 -8.16 27.76
CA GLU A 512 -7.99 -6.76 28.07
C GLU A 512 -6.85 -6.01 28.77
N ARG A 513 -6.15 -6.68 29.70
CA ARG A 513 -4.99 -6.15 30.42
C ARG A 513 -3.76 -5.99 29.51
N GLN A 514 -3.45 -6.98 28.67
CA GLN A 514 -2.31 -6.89 27.74
C GLN A 514 -2.49 -5.81 26.67
N LEU A 515 -3.74 -5.56 26.25
CA LEU A 515 -4.08 -4.53 25.26
C LEU A 515 -4.34 -3.16 25.88
N LYS A 516 -4.25 -3.01 27.21
CA LYS A 516 -4.51 -1.76 27.96
C LYS A 516 -5.91 -1.16 27.66
N LEU A 517 -6.88 -2.01 27.33
CA LEU A 517 -8.25 -1.61 26.99
C LEU A 517 -9.08 -1.24 28.22
N LYS A 518 -8.68 -1.73 29.40
CA LYS A 518 -9.05 -1.18 30.70
C LYS A 518 -7.96 -0.19 31.14
N LYS A 519 -8.35 1.04 31.43
CA LYS A 519 -7.54 2.01 32.19
C LYS A 519 -7.61 1.68 33.68
#